data_AF-A0AAV2RB84-F1
#
_entry.id   AF-A0AAV2RB84-F1
#
_cell.length_a   1.000
_cell.length_b   1.000
_cell.length_c   1.000
_cell.angle_alpha   90.00
_cell.angle_beta   90.00
_cell.angle_gamma   90.00
#
_symmetry.space_group_name_H-M   'P 1'
#
loop_
_entity.id
_entity.type
_entity.pdbx_description
1 polymer ?
#
loop_
_entity_poly.entity_id
_entity_poly.type
_entity_poly.pdbx_seq_one_letter_code
_entity_poly.pdbx_strand_id
1 'polypeptide(L)'
;MSSSHGDSSSSSSSSSPSISSSSSAAGAVGQTDGTPDVGVGLGRGRRVEPHGEGGVTDGRQQLDIGDVNGNAGSATAKGISGQPLTTLLSDAGRFAYCGLVTSSLQQLFSDNAQDLDWSLITINSLGRRLELPRQVLDIMEMTLRGEAEATSGSTFVEVLKDESPLTKGRLALVQDLVLFAVHGGCYDARVRVLINHVTCLLHVSTDLLELYEESVLEYLTSEGNKATE
;
A
#
# COMPACT_ATOMS: atom_id res chain seq x y z
N MET A 1 14.12 -6.80 78.26
CA MET A 1 14.02 -5.34 78.09
C MET A 1 13.13 -5.13 76.88
N SER A 2 11.83 -5.15 77.08
CA SER A 2 10.96 -3.98 77.32
C SER A 2 10.42 -3.43 76.00
N SER A 3 9.12 -3.67 75.83
CA SER A 3 8.22 -3.12 74.82
C SER A 3 8.19 -1.60 74.83
N SER A 4 7.88 -0.98 73.68
CA SER A 4 6.98 0.17 73.64
C SER A 4 6.56 0.54 72.21
N HIS A 5 5.25 0.76 72.10
CA HIS A 5 4.47 1.28 71.00
C HIS A 5 4.83 2.71 70.58
N GLY A 6 4.35 3.11 69.40
CA GLY A 6 4.23 4.52 69.01
C GLY A 6 3.53 4.68 67.65
N ASP A 7 2.20 4.84 67.69
CA ASP A 7 1.33 5.31 66.60
C ASP A 7 1.66 6.75 66.15
N SER A 8 1.30 7.10 64.90
CA SER A 8 0.34 8.21 64.57
C SER A 8 0.59 8.89 63.22
N SER A 9 -0.33 8.63 62.28
CA SER A 9 -1.19 9.57 61.52
C SER A 9 -0.78 11.03 61.22
N SER A 10 -0.89 11.43 59.95
CA SER A 10 -1.56 12.65 59.39
C SER A 10 -1.10 12.84 57.92
N SER A 11 -1.90 12.84 56.84
CA SER A 11 -3.12 13.56 56.40
C SER A 11 -2.91 15.02 55.96
N SER A 12 -3.00 15.29 54.64
CA SER A 12 -3.50 16.54 54.02
C SER A 12 -3.47 16.40 52.47
N SER A 13 -4.63 16.22 51.82
CA SER A 13 -5.48 17.24 51.13
C SER A 13 -4.89 17.74 49.79
N SER A 14 -5.34 17.24 48.64
CA SER A 14 -6.53 17.66 47.85
C SER A 14 -6.52 19.13 47.41
N SER A 15 -6.45 19.38 46.09
CA SER A 15 -7.02 20.58 45.45
C SER A 15 -7.14 20.37 43.94
N SER A 16 -8.36 20.08 43.49
CA SER A 16 -8.83 20.33 42.11
C SER A 16 -9.42 21.74 42.06
N PRO A 17 -9.28 22.50 40.96
CA PRO A 17 -10.16 23.62 40.69
C PRO A 17 -11.25 23.24 39.69
N SER A 18 -12.45 23.66 40.07
CA SER A 18 -13.74 23.52 39.43
C SER A 18 -13.95 24.45 38.25
N ILE A 19 -14.79 23.96 37.34
CA ILE A 19 -15.61 24.65 36.34
C ILE A 19 -16.24 25.96 36.86
N SER A 20 -16.31 26.96 35.98
CA SER A 20 -17.24 28.08 36.11
C SER A 20 -17.78 28.46 34.74
N SER A 21 -19.08 28.25 34.57
CA SER A 21 -19.90 28.75 33.48
C SER A 21 -20.31 30.20 33.75
N SER A 22 -20.40 31.03 32.71
CA SER A 22 -21.35 32.15 32.69
C SER A 22 -21.72 32.58 31.27
N SER A 23 -23.03 32.61 31.06
CA SER A 23 -23.89 33.03 29.94
C SER A 23 -23.78 34.52 29.56
N SER A 24 -24.05 34.91 28.30
CA SER A 24 -25.27 35.64 27.81
C SER A 24 -24.80 36.68 26.78
N ALA A 25 -25.50 37.18 25.75
CA ALA A 25 -26.80 36.97 25.11
C ALA A 25 -26.84 37.79 23.78
N ALA A 26 -27.85 37.50 22.94
CA ALA A 26 -28.54 38.39 21.98
C ALA A 26 -27.92 38.74 20.61
N GLY A 27 -28.70 38.46 19.55
CA GLY A 27 -28.91 39.43 18.46
C GLY A 27 -29.05 38.90 17.02
N ALA A 28 -30.26 39.02 16.47
CA ALA A 28 -30.60 39.31 15.06
C ALA A 28 -30.64 38.20 13.98
N VAL A 29 -31.87 37.71 13.77
CA VAL A 29 -32.62 37.52 12.51
C VAL A 29 -31.99 38.01 11.19
N GLY A 30 -32.05 37.16 10.15
CA GLY A 30 -32.03 37.54 8.74
C GLY A 30 -32.08 36.33 7.77
N GLN A 31 -33.28 35.96 7.28
CA GLN A 31 -33.49 35.23 6.00
C GLN A 31 -33.08 36.15 4.84
N THR A 32 -32.60 35.72 3.67
CA THR A 32 -33.24 34.94 2.60
C THR A 32 -32.16 34.44 1.63
N ASP A 33 -32.18 33.17 1.23
CA ASP A 33 -32.68 32.67 -0.07
C ASP A 33 -31.77 33.02 -1.28
N GLY A 34 -31.18 31.97 -1.86
CA GLY A 34 -30.20 32.04 -2.94
C GLY A 34 -30.09 30.69 -3.64
N THR A 35 -31.10 30.37 -4.43
CA THR A 35 -31.15 29.25 -5.37
C THR A 35 -30.30 29.53 -6.61
N PRO A 36 -29.42 28.60 -7.03
CA PRO A 36 -28.90 28.60 -8.39
C PRO A 36 -29.77 27.72 -9.30
N ASP A 37 -30.52 28.37 -10.19
CA ASP A 37 -31.26 27.81 -11.31
C ASP A 37 -30.27 27.31 -12.39
N VAL A 38 -30.14 25.99 -12.55
CA VAL A 38 -29.37 25.37 -13.63
C VAL A 38 -30.35 24.95 -14.71
N GLY A 39 -30.39 25.75 -15.78
CA GLY A 39 -31.23 25.55 -16.95
C GLY A 39 -30.99 24.21 -17.65
N VAL A 40 -32.07 23.46 -17.81
CA VAL A 40 -32.17 22.25 -18.61
C VAL A 40 -32.35 22.65 -20.07
N GLY A 41 -31.28 22.56 -20.86
CA GLY A 41 -31.31 22.70 -22.31
C GLY A 41 -31.52 21.35 -23.00
N LEU A 42 -32.77 20.94 -23.20
CA LEU A 42 -33.13 19.85 -24.10
C LEU A 42 -33.44 20.42 -25.49
N GLY A 43 -32.58 20.16 -26.45
CA GLY A 43 -32.79 20.57 -27.84
C GLY A 43 -31.98 19.74 -28.83
N ARG A 44 -32.67 19.32 -29.90
CA ARG A 44 -32.24 18.58 -31.11
C ARG A 44 -32.26 17.06 -30.94
N GLY A 45 -32.98 16.26 -31.73
CA GLY A 45 -33.60 16.49 -33.03
C GLY A 45 -33.06 15.47 -34.04
N ARG A 46 -33.93 14.55 -34.45
CA ARG A 46 -34.04 13.96 -35.80
C ARG A 46 -32.97 12.96 -36.30
N ARG A 47 -33.35 11.66 -36.20
CA ARG A 47 -33.38 10.60 -37.24
C ARG A 47 -32.66 10.90 -38.57
N VAL A 48 -31.70 10.06 -38.96
CA VAL A 48 -31.53 9.47 -40.31
C VAL A 48 -30.73 8.15 -40.22
N GLU A 49 -31.34 7.03 -40.65
CA GLU A 49 -30.65 5.81 -41.13
C GLU A 49 -30.39 5.99 -42.64
N PRO A 50 -29.29 5.46 -43.21
CA PRO A 50 -29.50 4.32 -44.12
C PRO A 50 -28.34 3.31 -44.26
N HIS A 51 -28.76 2.05 -44.44
CA HIS A 51 -28.31 0.99 -45.37
C HIS A 51 -26.95 1.05 -46.10
N GLY A 52 -26.29 -0.12 -46.12
CA GLY A 52 -25.36 -0.61 -47.15
C GLY A 52 -24.57 -1.81 -46.62
N GLU A 53 -25.06 -3.06 -46.74
CA GLU A 53 -24.84 -4.01 -47.85
C GLU A 53 -23.37 -4.39 -48.15
N GLY A 54 -23.09 -5.70 -48.04
CA GLY A 54 -22.22 -6.41 -48.98
C GLY A 54 -20.87 -6.90 -48.43
N GLY A 55 -20.64 -8.22 -48.48
CA GLY A 55 -19.28 -8.76 -48.51
C GLY A 55 -19.03 -10.12 -47.86
N VAL A 56 -19.79 -11.16 -48.25
CA VAL A 56 -19.36 -12.55 -48.08
C VAL A 56 -18.17 -12.79 -49.01
N THR A 57 -17.02 -13.19 -48.47
CA THR A 57 -16.04 -13.99 -49.21
C THR A 57 -15.58 -15.15 -48.34
N ASP A 58 -16.05 -16.33 -48.74
CA ASP A 58 -15.56 -17.65 -48.35
C ASP A 58 -14.15 -17.83 -48.92
N GLY A 59 -13.24 -18.35 -48.11
CA GLY A 59 -11.81 -18.40 -48.40
C GLY A 59 -11.13 -19.48 -47.58
N ARG A 60 -11.65 -20.71 -47.63
CA ARG A 60 -10.92 -21.91 -47.22
C ARG A 60 -9.61 -22.01 -47.99
N GLN A 61 -8.49 -21.73 -47.32
CA GLN A 61 -7.19 -22.26 -47.70
C GLN A 61 -6.66 -23.13 -46.56
N GLN A 62 -6.87 -24.43 -46.78
CA GLN A 62 -6.13 -25.52 -46.17
C GLN A 62 -4.64 -25.30 -46.45
N LEU A 63 -3.83 -25.09 -45.41
CA LEU A 63 -2.39 -25.28 -45.50
C LEU A 63 -1.92 -26.25 -44.42
N ASP A 64 -1.00 -27.06 -44.89
CA ASP A 64 -0.63 -28.38 -44.45
C ASP A 64 0.19 -28.37 -43.17
N ILE A 65 0.16 -29.51 -42.49
CA ILE A 65 0.89 -29.84 -41.27
C ILE A 65 2.39 -29.84 -41.59
N GLY A 66 3.13 -28.93 -40.95
CA GLY A 66 4.58 -28.96 -40.87
C GLY A 66 5.02 -29.16 -39.43
N ASP A 67 5.60 -30.33 -39.14
CA ASP A 67 6.33 -30.62 -37.91
C ASP A 67 7.43 -29.56 -37.69
N VAL A 68 7.24 -28.69 -36.69
CA VAL A 68 8.32 -27.87 -36.13
C VAL A 68 8.80 -28.50 -34.83
N ASN A 69 9.84 -29.31 -35.04
CA ASN A 69 10.74 -29.87 -34.05
C ASN A 69 11.30 -28.80 -33.11
N GLY A 70 11.21 -29.08 -31.81
CA GLY A 70 12.17 -28.74 -30.77
C GLY A 70 13.02 -27.48 -30.95
N ASN A 71 12.50 -26.36 -30.46
CA ASN A 71 13.34 -25.42 -29.73
C ASN A 71 12.52 -24.87 -28.56
N ALA A 72 12.49 -25.65 -27.48
CA ALA A 72 12.30 -25.11 -26.14
C ALA A 72 13.51 -24.20 -25.88
N GLY A 73 13.47 -23.01 -26.49
CA GLY A 73 14.38 -21.92 -26.23
C GLY A 73 14.18 -21.60 -24.77
N SER A 74 15.09 -22.13 -23.96
CA SER A 74 15.33 -21.81 -22.57
C SER A 74 15.10 -20.32 -22.38
N ALA A 75 13.90 -19.99 -21.90
CA ALA A 75 13.65 -18.75 -21.19
C ALA A 75 14.49 -18.89 -19.92
N THR A 76 15.78 -18.61 -20.07
CA THR A 76 16.64 -18.31 -18.95
C THR A 76 15.94 -17.19 -18.24
N ALA A 77 15.29 -17.54 -17.13
CA ALA A 77 14.94 -16.63 -16.06
C ALA A 77 16.25 -15.94 -15.67
N LYS A 78 16.58 -14.87 -16.41
CA LYS A 78 17.74 -14.06 -16.17
C LYS A 78 17.42 -13.37 -14.87
N GLY A 79 18.02 -13.92 -13.82
CA GLY A 79 17.61 -13.74 -12.44
C GLY A 79 17.34 -12.29 -12.08
N ILE A 80 16.40 -12.15 -11.15
CA ILE A 80 16.40 -11.18 -10.07
C ILE A 80 17.76 -10.49 -10.04
N SER A 81 17.85 -9.25 -10.52
CA SER A 81 19.06 -8.46 -10.37
C SER A 81 19.27 -8.31 -8.87
N GLY A 82 20.07 -9.21 -8.27
CA GLY A 82 20.16 -9.46 -6.82
C GLY A 82 20.86 -8.35 -6.04
N GLN A 83 20.73 -7.11 -6.48
CA GLN A 83 21.14 -5.94 -5.74
C GLN A 83 20.03 -5.61 -4.74
N PRO A 84 20.35 -5.39 -3.46
CA PRO A 84 19.36 -5.02 -2.47
C PRO A 84 18.72 -3.68 -2.84
N LEU A 85 17.42 -3.52 -2.56
CA LEU A 85 16.68 -2.33 -2.93
C LEU A 85 17.28 -1.03 -2.34
N THR A 86 18.02 -1.15 -1.22
CA THR A 86 18.78 -0.06 -0.61
C THR A 86 19.85 0.54 -1.52
N THR A 87 20.47 -0.29 -2.36
CA THR A 87 21.48 0.14 -3.34
C THR A 87 20.86 0.57 -4.66
N LEU A 88 19.63 0.12 -4.92
CA LEU A 88 18.91 0.46 -6.14
C LEU A 88 18.33 1.87 -6.04
N LEU A 89 17.67 2.19 -4.93
CA LEU A 89 16.94 3.45 -4.76
C LEU A 89 17.80 4.55 -4.13
N SER A 90 17.57 5.78 -4.56
CA SER A 90 18.08 6.97 -3.84
C SER A 90 17.46 7.07 -2.44
N ASP A 91 18.01 7.94 -1.58
CA ASP A 91 17.42 8.23 -0.26
C ASP A 91 15.96 8.69 -0.39
N ALA A 92 15.65 9.47 -1.43
CA ALA A 92 14.28 9.92 -1.72
C ALA A 92 13.40 8.75 -2.18
N GLY A 93 13.94 7.84 -2.99
CA GLY A 93 13.24 6.62 -3.42
C GLY A 93 12.93 5.68 -2.25
N ARG A 94 13.89 5.48 -1.32
CA ARG A 94 13.69 4.66 -0.11
C ARG A 94 12.64 5.28 0.81
N PHE A 95 12.70 6.59 1.01
CA PHE A 95 11.68 7.33 1.75
C PHE A 95 10.31 7.19 1.09
N ALA A 96 10.22 7.39 -0.22
CA ALA A 96 8.95 7.30 -0.95
C ALA A 96 8.38 5.89 -0.93
N TYR A 97 9.21 4.85 -1.05
CA TYR A 97 8.75 3.47 -0.96
C TYR A 97 8.18 3.15 0.44
N CYS A 98 8.90 3.51 1.51
CA CYS A 98 8.38 3.32 2.86
C CYS A 98 7.12 4.16 3.13
N GLY A 99 7.06 5.39 2.61
CA GLY A 99 5.90 6.26 2.70
C GLY A 99 4.68 5.69 1.96
N LEU A 100 4.88 5.10 0.79
CA LEU A 100 3.82 4.43 0.02
C LEU A 100 3.23 3.26 0.82
N VAL A 101 4.08 2.43 1.42
CA VAL A 101 3.63 1.31 2.26
C VAL A 101 2.93 1.83 3.52
N THR A 102 3.44 2.90 4.14
CA THR A 102 2.83 3.51 5.33
C THR A 102 1.44 4.06 5.03
N SER A 103 1.28 4.80 3.93
CA SER A 103 -0.01 5.32 3.48
C SER A 103 -0.99 4.18 3.16
N SER A 104 -0.49 3.11 2.53
CA SER A 104 -1.29 1.91 2.22
C SER A 104 -1.78 1.21 3.50
N LEU A 105 -0.91 1.05 4.49
CA LEU A 105 -1.25 0.45 5.78
C LEU A 105 -2.29 1.30 6.52
N GLN A 106 -2.10 2.61 6.55
CA GLN A 106 -3.06 3.53 7.18
C GLN A 106 -4.44 3.46 6.51
N GLN A 107 -4.51 3.33 5.19
CA GLN A 107 -5.78 3.22 4.46
C GLN A 107 -6.49 1.88 4.67
N LEU A 108 -5.74 0.79 4.86
CA LEU A 108 -6.27 -0.57 4.92
C LEU A 108 -6.54 -1.05 6.35
N PHE A 109 -5.79 -0.54 7.33
CA PHE A 109 -5.64 -1.17 8.65
C PHE A 109 -5.69 -0.17 9.83
N SER A 110 -6.31 0.99 9.66
CA SER A 110 -6.46 2.01 10.72
C SER A 110 -7.47 1.66 11.83
N ASP A 111 -8.36 0.71 11.57
CA ASP A 111 -9.63 0.63 12.32
C ASP A 111 -9.57 -0.25 13.57
N ASN A 112 -8.50 -1.03 13.74
CA ASN A 112 -8.36 -2.00 14.81
C ASN A 112 -6.96 -2.00 15.42
N ALA A 113 -6.88 -2.11 16.75
CA ALA A 113 -5.63 -2.01 17.50
C ALA A 113 -4.62 -3.13 17.16
N GLN A 114 -5.09 -4.35 16.86
CA GLN A 114 -4.21 -5.46 16.47
C GLN A 114 -3.57 -5.22 15.10
N ASP A 115 -4.33 -4.65 14.16
CA ASP A 115 -3.82 -4.35 12.82
C ASP A 115 -2.91 -3.11 12.84
N LEU A 116 -3.16 -2.16 13.73
CA LEU A 116 -2.25 -1.04 14.00
C LEU A 116 -0.90 -1.53 14.56
N ASP A 117 -0.91 -2.41 15.57
CA ASP A 117 0.34 -2.97 16.15
C ASP A 117 1.16 -3.70 15.08
N TRP A 118 0.50 -4.53 14.27
CA TRP A 118 1.12 -5.19 13.14
C TRP A 118 1.66 -4.20 12.09
N SER A 119 0.92 -3.13 11.79
CA SER A 119 1.35 -2.08 10.84
C SER A 119 2.60 -1.35 11.32
N LEU A 120 2.69 -1.04 12.62
CA LEU A 120 3.86 -0.41 13.25
C LEU A 120 5.09 -1.33 13.18
N ILE A 121 4.93 -2.62 13.52
CA ILE A 121 6.00 -3.60 13.40
C ILE A 121 6.47 -3.72 11.94
N THR A 122 5.52 -3.75 11.01
CA THR A 122 5.78 -3.86 9.57
C THR A 122 6.60 -2.67 9.06
N ILE A 123 6.18 -1.44 9.36
CA ILE A 123 6.89 -0.23 8.93
C ILE A 123 8.24 -0.10 9.61
N ASN A 124 8.36 -0.42 10.89
CA ASN A 124 9.64 -0.32 11.56
C ASN A 124 10.64 -1.34 10.97
N SER A 125 10.18 -2.55 10.67
CA SER A 125 11.00 -3.60 10.04
C SER A 125 11.39 -3.26 8.60
N LEU A 126 10.43 -2.76 7.80
CA LEU A 126 10.68 -2.32 6.43
C LEU A 126 11.65 -1.14 6.40
N GLY A 127 11.41 -0.12 7.21
CA GLY A 127 12.24 1.07 7.24
C GLY A 127 13.67 0.81 7.73
N ARG A 128 13.87 -0.13 8.67
CA ARG A 128 15.21 -0.63 9.03
C ARG A 128 15.90 -1.33 7.87
N ARG A 129 15.18 -2.17 7.12
CA ARG A 129 15.73 -2.83 5.91
C ARG A 129 16.12 -1.81 4.85
N LEU A 130 15.36 -0.73 4.72
CA LEU A 130 15.64 0.37 3.79
C LEU A 130 16.68 1.38 4.32
N GLU A 131 17.27 1.11 5.49
CA GLU A 131 18.28 1.95 6.14
C GLU A 131 17.81 3.40 6.33
N LEU A 132 16.51 3.58 6.65
CA LEU A 132 15.94 4.91 6.88
C LEU A 132 16.36 5.46 8.25
N PRO A 133 16.60 6.79 8.36
CA PRO A 133 16.88 7.43 9.64
C PRO A 133 15.74 7.22 10.64
N ARG A 134 16.09 7.13 11.94
CA ARG A 134 15.10 6.91 13.01
C ARG A 134 13.99 7.96 13.01
N GLN A 135 14.33 9.22 12.72
CA GLN A 135 13.36 10.32 12.67
C GLN A 135 12.27 10.08 11.60
N VAL A 136 12.63 9.45 10.48
CA VAL A 136 11.67 9.09 9.43
C VAL A 136 10.72 8.02 9.95
N LEU A 137 11.23 7.01 10.66
CA LEU A 137 10.39 5.95 11.24
C LEU A 137 9.42 6.52 12.28
N ASP A 138 9.87 7.44 13.13
CA ASP A 138 9.02 8.07 14.13
C ASP A 138 7.85 8.84 13.45
N ILE A 139 8.13 9.53 12.34
CA ILE A 139 7.07 10.20 11.55
C ILE A 139 6.09 9.18 10.95
N MET A 140 6.59 8.08 10.38
CA MET A 140 5.72 7.05 9.79
C MET A 140 4.85 6.36 10.86
N GLU A 141 5.39 6.14 12.06
CA GLU A 141 4.62 5.62 13.21
C GLU A 141 3.54 6.61 13.65
N MET A 142 3.86 7.91 13.74
CA MET A 142 2.87 8.95 14.03
C MET A 142 1.78 9.01 12.96
N THR A 143 2.14 8.87 11.68
CA THR A 143 1.18 8.78 10.57
C THR A 143 0.24 7.58 10.76
N LEU A 144 0.77 6.39 11.05
CA LEU A 144 -0.07 5.20 11.29
C LEU A 144 -1.04 5.38 12.47
N ARG A 145 -0.62 6.10 13.52
CA ARG A 145 -1.47 6.42 14.68
C ARG A 145 -2.50 7.52 14.40
N GLY A 146 -2.44 8.16 13.23
CA GLY A 146 -3.27 9.32 12.90
C GLY A 146 -2.85 10.61 13.61
N GLU A 147 -1.64 10.66 14.16
CA GLU A 147 -1.07 11.81 14.86
C GLU A 147 -0.35 12.79 13.91
N ALA A 148 0.03 12.31 12.73
CA ALA A 148 0.59 13.11 11.65
C ALA A 148 -0.28 12.99 10.39
N GLU A 149 -0.31 14.06 9.59
CA GLU A 149 -1.07 14.09 8.35
C GLU A 149 -0.54 13.05 7.36
N ALA A 150 -1.47 12.27 6.81
CA ALA A 150 -1.16 11.24 5.83
C ALA A 150 -0.84 11.88 4.48
N THR A 151 0.38 11.63 3.98
CA THR A 151 0.66 11.92 2.56
C THR A 151 -0.07 10.89 1.69
N SER A 152 -0.72 11.35 0.62
CA SER A 152 -1.39 10.47 -0.34
C SER A 152 -0.39 9.52 -0.98
N GLY A 153 -0.77 8.24 -1.10
CA GLY A 153 0.02 7.23 -1.82
C GLY A 153 0.42 7.67 -3.23
N SER A 154 -0.42 8.44 -3.93
CA SER A 154 -0.11 8.97 -5.26
C SER A 154 1.13 9.86 -5.29
N THR A 155 1.36 10.66 -4.25
CA THR A 155 2.55 11.53 -4.15
C THR A 155 3.82 10.70 -4.10
N PHE A 156 3.83 9.60 -3.35
CA PHE A 156 4.97 8.70 -3.30
C PHE A 156 5.18 7.96 -4.62
N VAL A 157 4.09 7.58 -5.31
CA VAL A 157 4.17 6.98 -6.64
C VAL A 157 4.83 7.92 -7.66
N GLU A 158 4.55 9.23 -7.60
CA GLU A 158 5.23 10.21 -8.46
C GLU A 158 6.73 10.28 -8.18
N VAL A 159 7.16 10.33 -6.91
CA VAL A 159 8.59 10.29 -6.58
C VAL A 159 9.25 9.01 -7.08
N LEU A 160 8.58 7.85 -6.94
CA LEU A 160 9.09 6.56 -7.41
C LEU A 160 9.12 6.43 -8.94
N LYS A 161 8.32 7.21 -9.68
CA LYS A 161 8.38 7.25 -11.14
C LYS A 161 9.67 7.90 -11.66
N ASP A 162 10.20 8.86 -10.91
CA ASP A 162 11.39 9.62 -11.29
C ASP A 162 12.71 8.90 -10.91
N GLU A 163 12.63 7.81 -10.15
CA GLU A 163 13.78 6.97 -9.82
C GLU A 163 14.30 6.25 -11.08
N SER A 164 15.49 6.65 -11.56
CA SER A 164 16.16 6.07 -12.73
C SER A 164 16.17 4.53 -12.78
N PRO A 165 16.42 3.78 -11.69
CA PRO A 165 16.39 2.32 -11.73
C PRO A 165 15.01 1.72 -12.00
N LEU A 166 13.93 2.44 -11.70
CA LEU A 166 12.55 1.98 -11.86
C LEU A 166 11.99 2.30 -13.26
N THR A 167 12.78 2.92 -14.15
CA THR A 167 12.40 3.22 -15.54
C THR A 167 12.06 1.99 -16.36
N LYS A 168 12.61 0.82 -16.01
CA LYS A 168 12.30 -0.47 -16.66
C LYS A 168 11.05 -1.16 -16.09
N GLY A 169 10.44 -0.58 -15.06
CA GLY A 169 9.26 -1.10 -14.39
C GLY A 169 9.40 -1.06 -12.87
N ARG A 170 8.24 -1.00 -12.20
CA ARG A 170 8.13 -0.94 -10.73
C ARG A 170 7.96 -2.33 -10.08
N LEU A 171 8.08 -3.40 -10.88
CA LEU A 171 7.96 -4.78 -10.41
C LEU A 171 8.99 -5.10 -9.30
N ALA A 172 10.19 -4.50 -9.35
CA ALA A 172 11.21 -4.70 -8.32
C ALA A 172 10.74 -4.32 -6.91
N LEU A 173 9.90 -3.28 -6.77
CA LEU A 173 9.32 -2.86 -5.48
C LEU A 173 8.31 -3.88 -4.95
N VAL A 174 7.54 -4.46 -5.85
CA VAL A 174 6.55 -5.50 -5.53
C VAL A 174 7.25 -6.79 -5.12
N GLN A 175 8.29 -7.18 -5.87
CA GLN A 175 9.14 -8.33 -5.55
C GLN A 175 9.82 -8.18 -4.18
N ASP A 176 10.37 -7.00 -3.88
CA ASP A 176 10.96 -6.72 -2.57
C ASP A 176 9.93 -6.88 -1.44
N LEU A 177 8.68 -6.45 -1.62
CA LEU A 177 7.64 -6.56 -0.60
C LEU A 177 7.21 -8.01 -0.35
N VAL A 178 7.12 -8.81 -1.41
CA VAL A 178 6.88 -10.27 -1.31
C VAL A 178 8.02 -10.94 -0.57
N LEU A 179 9.28 -10.69 -0.98
CA LEU A 179 10.45 -11.23 -0.30
C LEU A 179 10.54 -10.74 1.14
N PHE A 180 10.15 -9.50 1.42
CA PHE A 180 10.06 -8.95 2.77
C PHE A 180 9.18 -9.77 3.67
N ALA A 181 7.96 -10.05 3.24
CA ALA A 181 7.02 -10.82 4.02
C ALA A 181 7.41 -12.30 4.16
N VAL A 182 7.93 -12.90 3.09
CA VAL A 182 8.38 -14.30 3.09
C VAL A 182 9.55 -14.51 4.04
N HIS A 183 10.57 -13.64 4.00
CA HIS A 183 11.73 -13.74 4.90
C HIS A 183 11.35 -13.57 6.37
N GLY A 184 10.29 -12.80 6.67
CA GLY A 184 9.76 -12.67 8.02
C GLY A 184 8.91 -13.86 8.47
N GLY A 185 8.57 -14.79 7.57
CA GLY A 185 7.59 -15.85 7.83
C GLY A 185 6.17 -15.33 8.06
N CYS A 186 5.88 -14.09 7.62
CA CYS A 186 4.63 -13.39 7.90
C CYS A 186 3.73 -13.27 6.67
N TYR A 187 3.96 -14.06 5.62
CA TYR A 187 3.15 -14.02 4.43
C TYR A 187 1.76 -14.62 4.70
N ASP A 188 0.86 -13.79 5.22
CA ASP A 188 -0.54 -14.09 5.55
C ASP A 188 -1.52 -13.30 4.67
N ALA A 189 -2.83 -13.42 4.95
CA ALA A 189 -3.86 -12.71 4.20
C ALA A 189 -3.73 -11.18 4.27
N ARG A 190 -3.30 -10.60 5.40
CA ARG A 190 -3.13 -9.14 5.55
C ARG A 190 -2.00 -8.64 4.68
N VAL A 191 -0.87 -9.36 4.70
CA VAL A 191 0.25 -9.08 3.80
C VAL A 191 -0.19 -9.17 2.34
N ARG A 192 -0.94 -10.21 1.95
CA ARG A 192 -1.39 -10.35 0.56
C ARG A 192 -2.26 -9.17 0.11
N VAL A 193 -3.15 -8.70 0.98
CA VAL A 193 -3.98 -7.51 0.72
C VAL A 193 -3.11 -6.25 0.57
N LEU A 194 -2.15 -6.05 1.46
CA LEU A 194 -1.20 -4.93 1.39
C LEU A 194 -0.41 -4.95 0.06
N ILE A 195 0.19 -6.09 -0.28
CA ILE A 195 0.99 -6.24 -1.51
C ILE A 195 0.13 -5.99 -2.74
N ASN A 196 -1.10 -6.51 -2.78
CA ASN A 196 -2.01 -6.29 -3.89
C ASN A 196 -2.37 -4.81 -4.04
N HIS A 197 -2.66 -4.12 -2.93
CA HIS A 197 -2.96 -2.68 -2.94
C HIS A 197 -1.78 -1.84 -3.46
N VAL A 198 -0.57 -2.10 -2.95
CA VAL A 198 0.65 -1.43 -3.42
C VAL A 198 0.92 -1.73 -4.91
N THR A 199 0.67 -2.96 -5.35
CA THR A 199 0.81 -3.38 -6.76
C THR A 199 -0.11 -2.58 -7.67
N CYS A 200 -1.37 -2.39 -7.27
CA CYS A 200 -2.35 -1.54 -7.97
C CYS A 200 -1.88 -0.07 -8.03
N LEU A 201 -1.39 0.49 -6.92
CA LEU A 201 -0.86 1.87 -6.88
C LEU A 201 0.36 2.06 -7.79
N LEU A 202 1.20 1.04 -7.91
CA LEU A 202 2.36 1.04 -8.80
C LEU A 202 2.00 0.71 -10.26
N HIS A 203 0.72 0.48 -10.58
CA HIS A 203 0.27 0.04 -11.90
C HIS A 203 1.07 -1.16 -12.46
N VAL A 204 1.37 -2.12 -11.58
CA VAL A 204 1.95 -3.41 -11.97
C VAL A 204 0.80 -4.39 -12.18
N SER A 205 0.88 -5.26 -13.19
CA SER A 205 -0.16 -6.26 -13.44
C SER A 205 -0.24 -7.24 -12.26
N THR A 206 -1.44 -7.53 -11.79
CA THR A 206 -1.67 -8.57 -10.77
C THR A 206 -1.20 -9.95 -11.25
N ASP A 207 -1.31 -10.24 -12.56
CA ASP A 207 -0.80 -11.49 -13.13
C ASP A 207 0.71 -11.65 -12.93
N LEU A 208 1.47 -10.55 -12.96
CA LEU A 208 2.92 -10.56 -12.71
C LEU A 208 3.23 -10.77 -11.22
N LEU A 209 2.38 -10.25 -10.33
CA LEU A 209 2.48 -10.51 -8.91
C LEU A 209 2.23 -12.00 -8.62
N GLU A 210 1.15 -12.56 -9.16
CA GLU A 210 0.79 -13.97 -8.99
C GLU A 210 1.88 -14.90 -9.53
N LEU A 211 2.35 -14.67 -10.76
CA LEU A 211 3.45 -15.44 -11.34
C LEU A 211 4.72 -15.38 -10.47
N TYR A 212 5.02 -14.21 -9.88
CA TYR A 212 6.17 -14.07 -9.00
C TYR A 212 5.96 -14.84 -7.68
N GLU A 213 4.79 -14.74 -7.05
CA GLU A 213 4.44 -15.48 -5.84
C GLU A 213 4.54 -16.99 -6.07
N GLU A 214 4.01 -17.50 -7.18
CA GLU A 214 4.15 -18.90 -7.60
C GLU A 214 5.61 -19.31 -7.72
N SER A 215 6.45 -18.49 -8.35
CA SER A 215 7.89 -18.78 -8.47
C SER A 215 8.62 -18.83 -7.13
N VAL A 216 8.25 -17.98 -6.18
CA VAL A 216 8.81 -17.99 -4.82
C VAL A 216 8.34 -19.24 -4.06
N LEU A 217 7.08 -19.63 -4.20
CA LEU A 217 6.54 -20.86 -3.60
C LEU A 217 7.22 -22.12 -4.16
N GLU A 218 7.43 -22.20 -5.47
CA GLU A 218 8.14 -23.31 -6.11
C GLU A 218 9.60 -23.39 -5.61
N TYR A 219 10.29 -22.25 -5.53
CA TYR A 219 11.64 -22.18 -4.97
C TYR A 219 11.70 -22.70 -3.54
N LEU A 220 10.81 -22.23 -2.65
CA LEU A 220 10.80 -22.66 -1.25
C LEU A 220 10.44 -24.15 -1.09
N THR A 221 9.51 -24.65 -1.91
CA THR A 221 9.09 -26.06 -1.87
C THR A 221 10.20 -26.98 -2.36
N SER A 222 10.88 -26.60 -3.44
CA SER A 222 12.00 -27.39 -3.99
C SER A 222 13.22 -27.41 -3.07
N GLU A 223 13.56 -26.30 -2.42
CA GLU A 223 14.63 -26.25 -1.43
C GLU A 223 14.28 -27.02 -0.14
N GLY A 224 13.01 -26.96 0.30
CA GLY A 224 12.51 -27.76 1.42
C GLY A 224 12.65 -29.26 1.17
N ASN A 225 12.36 -29.73 -0.05
CA ASN A 225 12.47 -31.15 -0.40
C ASN A 225 13.92 -31.65 -0.45
N LYS A 226 14.87 -30.81 -0.87
CA LYS A 226 16.31 -31.15 -0.92
C LYS A 226 16.95 -31.28 0.46
N ALA A 227 16.43 -30.61 1.49
CA ALA A 227 16.99 -30.67 2.84
C ALA A 227 16.65 -31.98 3.58
N THR A 228 15.79 -32.82 3.02
CA THR A 228 15.30 -34.07 3.60
C THR A 228 15.83 -35.34 2.91
N GLU A 229 16.69 -35.22 1.91
CA GLU A 229 17.46 -36.33 1.32
C GLU A 229 18.90 -36.36 1.83
#